data_AF-X0A9I7-F1
#
_entry.id   AF-X0A9I7-F1
#
_cell.length_a   1.000
_cell.length_b   1.000
_cell.length_c   1.000
_cell.angle_alpha   90.00
_cell.angle_beta   90.00
_cell.angle_gamma   90.00
#
_symmetry.space_group_name_H-M   'P 1'
#
loop_
_entity.id
_entity.type
_entity.pdbx_description
1 polymer ?
#
loop_
_entity_poly.entity_id
_entity_poly.type
_entity_poly.pdbx_seq_one_letter_code
_entity_poly.pdbx_strand_id
1 'polypeptide(L)'
;MGPTLSSLRSRWPHPPPREPVSGSSERQHEPKPQDLRSFIEPLITSFANEIGYSPLKTTSNVYLWKAMRIYADSTGVSCEEGTHSWLMFKVGYVYPVVCFPYHPFEVQLYIWIYSWLGLLLDDEAAEYLEDFSMFHERFCADEKQPIPLLQGWADLMKLTFKYWDPLVANFIVTASLNFLNSNALEARKEFHQIERTKAGRSWAWFLREKDGVGEAYAWFTFPKTLCPDISLFLEVIPDISMWIGLTNDLLSFYEEEKAGETHNYIHNRGWYEDKDPQSVFGEILDETTTKT
;
A
#
# COMPACT_ATOMS: atom_id res chain seq x y z
N MET A 1 17.89 6.83 4.11
CA MET A 1 17.26 6.39 2.85
C MET A 1 17.08 4.89 2.97
N GLY A 2 15.93 4.47 3.50
CA GLY A 2 15.55 3.06 3.54
C GLY A 2 14.84 2.71 2.22
N PRO A 3 14.92 1.46 1.74
CA PRO A 3 14.14 1.05 0.57
C PRO A 3 12.65 1.18 0.86
N THR A 4 11.89 1.70 -0.11
CA THR A 4 10.43 1.77 -0.15
C THR A 4 9.87 0.61 -0.97
N LEU A 5 8.57 0.40 -0.80
CA LEU A 5 7.81 -0.78 -1.24
C LEU A 5 7.79 -1.04 -2.74
N SER A 6 7.96 -0.02 -3.57
CA SER A 6 7.92 -0.19 -5.03
C SER A 6 9.12 -0.98 -5.56
N SER A 7 10.32 -0.72 -5.01
CA SER A 7 11.62 -1.15 -5.57
C SER A 7 11.87 -2.67 -5.72
N LEU A 8 10.89 -3.52 -5.47
CA LEU A 8 11.02 -4.98 -5.44
C LEU A 8 10.05 -5.73 -6.37
N ARG A 9 9.17 -5.04 -7.11
CA ARG A 9 8.21 -5.68 -8.07
C ARG A 9 8.84 -6.25 -9.35
N SER A 10 10.17 -6.20 -9.56
CA SER A 10 10.81 -6.66 -10.81
C SER A 10 11.37 -8.11 -10.74
N ARG A 11 10.47 -9.11 -10.77
CA ARG A 11 10.87 -10.52 -11.01
C ARG A 11 9.99 -11.26 -12.01
N TRP A 12 9.86 -10.76 -13.24
CA TRP A 12 9.43 -11.58 -14.38
C TRP A 12 10.21 -11.23 -15.66
N PRO A 13 10.67 -12.21 -16.45
CA PRO A 13 11.34 -11.96 -17.72
C PRO A 13 10.33 -11.54 -18.81
N HIS A 14 10.55 -10.39 -19.43
CA HIS A 14 9.79 -9.95 -20.60
C HIS A 14 10.09 -10.85 -21.82
N PRO A 15 9.09 -11.18 -22.66
CA PRO A 15 9.35 -11.78 -23.97
C PRO A 15 10.05 -10.77 -24.90
N PRO A 16 10.95 -11.21 -25.79
CA PRO A 16 11.71 -10.31 -26.64
C PRO A 16 10.79 -9.56 -27.64
N PRO A 17 11.09 -8.30 -27.98
CA PRO A 17 10.35 -7.55 -28.98
C PRO A 17 10.47 -8.19 -30.37
N ARG A 18 9.38 -8.21 -31.13
CA ARG A 18 9.40 -8.58 -32.56
C ARG A 18 10.12 -7.50 -33.37
N GLU A 19 10.95 -7.92 -34.33
CA GLU A 19 11.68 -7.02 -35.22
C GLU A 19 10.73 -6.14 -36.06
N PRO A 20 11.01 -4.84 -36.24
CA PRO A 20 10.21 -3.96 -37.08
C PRO A 20 10.55 -4.16 -38.57
N VAL A 21 9.50 -4.32 -39.38
CA VAL A 21 9.56 -4.21 -40.85
C VAL A 21 9.92 -2.77 -41.23
N SER A 22 10.87 -2.63 -42.15
CA SER A 22 11.44 -1.36 -42.60
C SER A 22 10.43 -0.50 -43.38
N GLY A 23 10.27 0.74 -42.94
CA GLY A 23 9.54 1.79 -43.67
C GLY A 23 9.96 3.16 -43.13
N SER A 24 10.76 3.89 -43.90
CA SER A 24 11.30 5.20 -43.54
C SER A 24 10.30 6.32 -43.82
N SER A 25 9.92 7.08 -42.80
CA SER A 25 9.50 8.49 -42.95
C SER A 25 9.76 9.29 -41.67
N GLU A 26 10.55 10.35 -41.83
CA GLU A 26 10.75 11.55 -41.01
C GLU A 26 10.35 11.51 -39.52
N ARG A 27 11.36 11.41 -38.64
CA ARG A 27 11.23 11.67 -37.20
C ARG A 27 11.06 13.17 -36.96
N GLN A 28 9.84 13.59 -36.68
CA GLN A 28 9.56 14.85 -35.99
C GLN A 28 10.24 14.81 -34.61
N HIS A 29 10.76 15.94 -34.15
CA HIS A 29 11.50 16.09 -32.89
C HIS A 29 10.74 15.46 -31.71
N GLU A 30 11.22 14.32 -31.22
CA GLU A 30 10.88 13.83 -29.89
C GLU A 30 11.37 14.85 -28.85
N PRO A 31 10.50 15.39 -27.99
CA PRO A 31 10.94 16.25 -26.90
C PRO A 31 11.91 15.47 -26.02
N LYS A 32 13.03 16.09 -25.66
CA LYS A 32 14.01 15.49 -24.75
C LYS A 32 13.29 15.09 -23.45
N PRO A 33 13.57 13.89 -22.88
CA PRO A 33 12.99 13.49 -21.61
C PRO A 33 13.29 14.58 -20.58
N GLN A 34 12.23 15.21 -20.07
CA GLN A 34 12.35 16.16 -18.97
C GLN A 34 12.96 15.39 -17.79
N ASP A 35 13.98 15.96 -17.15
CA ASP A 35 14.61 15.31 -16.00
C ASP A 35 13.56 15.10 -14.90
N LEU A 36 13.23 13.84 -14.62
CA LEU A 36 12.17 13.44 -13.68
C LEU A 36 12.34 14.11 -12.32
N ARG A 37 13.60 14.25 -11.86
CA ARG A 37 13.91 14.93 -10.61
C ARG A 37 13.52 16.41 -10.67
N SER A 38 13.91 17.10 -11.74
CA SER A 38 13.57 18.51 -11.96
C SER A 38 12.05 18.76 -12.08
N PHE A 39 11.27 17.73 -12.43
CA PHE A 39 9.80 17.78 -12.41
C PHE A 39 9.22 17.55 -11.00
N ILE A 40 9.63 16.47 -10.31
CA ILE A 40 9.01 16.05 -9.04
C ILE A 40 9.46 16.90 -7.85
N GLU A 41 10.75 17.22 -7.73
CA GLU A 41 11.32 17.90 -6.56
C GLU A 41 10.59 19.22 -6.20
N PRO A 42 10.32 20.16 -7.14
CA PRO A 42 9.59 21.38 -6.80
C PRO A 42 8.14 21.12 -6.38
N LEU A 43 7.46 20.14 -6.99
CA LEU A 43 6.06 19.82 -6.69
C LEU A 43 5.91 19.21 -5.29
N ILE A 44 6.75 18.24 -4.95
CA ILE A 44 6.76 17.63 -3.61
C ILE A 44 7.19 18.66 -2.55
N THR A 45 8.12 19.56 -2.88
CA THR A 45 8.50 20.65 -1.97
C THR A 45 7.32 21.60 -1.72
N SER A 46 6.56 21.97 -2.76
CA SER A 46 5.35 22.78 -2.61
C SER A 46 4.32 22.07 -1.74
N PHE A 47 4.02 20.81 -2.06
CA PHE A 47 3.10 19.96 -1.30
C PHE A 47 3.47 19.89 0.18
N ALA A 48 4.74 19.59 0.50
CA ALA A 48 5.21 19.53 1.88
C ALA A 48 5.03 20.85 2.63
N ASN A 49 5.26 21.99 1.97
CA ASN A 49 5.03 23.31 2.56
C ASN A 49 3.54 23.60 2.77
N GLU A 50 2.70 23.25 1.80
CA GLU A 50 1.24 23.48 1.83
C GLU A 50 0.56 22.70 2.95
N ILE A 51 0.93 21.43 3.15
CA ILE A 51 0.41 20.62 4.27
C ILE A 51 1.06 20.98 5.62
N GLY A 52 1.95 21.97 5.66
CA GLY A 52 2.65 22.38 6.88
C GLY A 52 3.57 21.30 7.44
N TYR A 53 4.14 20.45 6.58
CA TYR A 53 5.01 19.36 7.01
C TYR A 53 6.22 19.91 7.78
N SER A 54 6.51 19.26 8.91
CA SER A 54 7.71 19.53 9.69
C SER A 54 8.41 18.21 10.03
N PRO A 55 9.75 18.14 9.93
CA PRO A 55 10.47 16.92 10.25
C PRO A 55 10.17 16.47 11.68
N LEU A 56 9.67 15.24 11.80
CA LEU A 56 9.36 14.65 13.10
C LEU A 56 10.64 14.34 13.86
N LYS A 57 10.62 14.57 15.18
CA LYS A 57 11.66 14.05 16.08
C LYS A 57 11.40 12.57 16.28
N THR A 58 12.21 11.73 15.65
CA THR A 58 12.14 10.27 15.84
C THR A 58 12.29 9.96 17.32
N THR A 59 11.25 9.38 17.92
CA THR A 59 11.30 8.93 19.31
C THR A 59 11.48 7.41 19.28
N SER A 60 12.65 6.93 19.72
CA SER A 60 12.89 5.49 19.85
C SER A 60 12.00 4.92 20.96
N ASN A 61 11.11 3.98 20.62
CA ASN A 61 10.30 3.27 21.60
C ASN A 61 10.87 1.85 21.81
N VAL A 62 11.88 1.77 22.68
CA VAL A 62 12.61 0.52 22.97
C VAL A 62 11.69 -0.58 23.51
N TYR A 63 10.65 -0.23 24.26
CA TYR A 63 9.70 -1.21 24.80
C TYR A 63 8.84 -1.81 23.68
N LEU A 64 8.36 -0.97 22.77
CA LEU A 64 7.58 -1.42 21.62
C LEU A 64 8.44 -2.30 20.71
N TRP A 65 9.65 -1.87 20.39
CA TRP A 65 10.60 -2.68 19.60
C TRP A 65 10.84 -4.07 20.19
N LYS A 66 11.02 -4.16 21.52
CA LYS A 66 11.18 -5.46 22.22
C LYS A 66 9.94 -6.34 22.09
N ALA A 67 8.74 -5.76 22.26
CA ALA A 67 7.49 -6.52 22.12
C ALA A 67 7.30 -7.03 20.68
N MET A 68 7.65 -6.22 19.69
CA MET A 68 7.60 -6.61 18.27
C MET A 68 8.55 -7.77 17.97
N ARG A 69 9.78 -7.76 18.50
CA ARG A 69 10.72 -8.88 18.37
C ARG A 69 10.18 -10.15 19.01
N ILE A 70 9.67 -10.07 20.25
CA ILE A 70 9.04 -11.21 20.93
C ILE A 70 7.89 -11.78 20.10
N TYR A 71 7.04 -10.92 19.54
CA TYR A 71 5.95 -11.35 18.68
C TYR A 71 6.49 -12.05 17.43
N ALA A 72 7.40 -11.42 16.68
CA ALA A 72 7.98 -11.97 15.47
C ALA A 72 8.57 -13.37 15.70
N ASP A 73 9.37 -13.54 16.75
CA ASP A 73 10.00 -14.81 17.12
C ASP A 73 8.96 -15.91 17.44
N SER A 74 7.74 -15.54 17.85
CA SER A 74 6.67 -16.49 18.18
C SER A 74 5.81 -16.92 16.98
N THR A 75 5.86 -16.19 15.87
CA THR A 75 4.93 -16.40 14.74
C THR A 75 5.34 -17.53 13.79
N GLY A 76 6.63 -17.88 13.75
CA GLY A 76 7.18 -18.75 12.71
C GLY A 76 7.33 -18.07 11.34
N VAL A 77 7.00 -16.78 11.21
CA VAL A 77 7.34 -15.96 10.03
C VAL A 77 8.82 -15.60 10.13
N SER A 78 9.58 -15.83 9.05
CA SER A 78 11.01 -15.50 9.01
C SER A 78 11.22 -14.00 9.27
N CYS A 79 12.13 -13.64 10.16
CA CYS A 79 12.43 -12.25 10.50
C CYS A 79 13.93 -12.06 10.85
N GLU A 80 14.80 -12.81 10.16
CA GLU A 80 16.24 -12.76 10.40
C GLU A 80 16.86 -11.46 9.92
N GLU A 81 17.81 -10.91 10.69
CA GLU A 81 18.46 -9.64 10.34
C GLU A 81 19.17 -9.72 8.98
N GLY A 82 18.92 -8.72 8.13
CA GLY A 82 19.47 -8.66 6.77
C GLY A 82 18.58 -9.31 5.70
N THR A 83 17.50 -9.98 6.09
CA THR A 83 16.49 -10.49 5.15
C THR A 83 15.53 -9.40 4.68
N HIS A 84 14.75 -9.71 3.63
CA HIS A 84 13.64 -8.88 3.17
C HIS A 84 12.58 -8.66 4.26
N SER A 85 12.21 -9.72 4.99
CA SER A 85 11.26 -9.58 6.10
C SER A 85 11.78 -8.69 7.22
N TRP A 86 13.09 -8.67 7.48
CA TRP A 86 13.68 -7.71 8.43
C TRP A 86 13.58 -6.25 7.96
N LEU A 87 13.66 -6.02 6.66
CA LEU A 87 13.37 -4.69 6.12
C LEU A 87 11.91 -4.32 6.37
N MET A 88 10.97 -5.21 6.06
CA MET A 88 9.54 -4.99 6.28
C MET A 88 9.18 -4.81 7.76
N PHE A 89 9.86 -5.52 8.66
CA PHE A 89 9.77 -5.32 10.10
C PHE A 89 10.10 -3.87 10.49
N LYS A 90 11.20 -3.33 9.96
CA LYS A 90 11.65 -1.96 10.23
C LYS A 90 10.73 -0.91 9.62
N VAL A 91 10.24 -1.14 8.40
CA VAL A 91 9.26 -0.26 7.75
C VAL A 91 7.97 -0.26 8.56
N GLY A 92 7.46 -1.44 8.94
CA GLY A 92 6.30 -1.60 9.80
C GLY A 92 6.45 -0.89 11.14
N TYR A 93 7.65 -0.83 11.71
CA TYR A 93 7.91 -0.11 12.98
C TYR A 93 7.66 1.40 12.87
N VAL A 94 7.83 1.99 11.68
CA VAL A 94 7.65 3.43 11.48
C VAL A 94 6.19 3.84 11.69
N TYR A 95 5.23 3.04 11.22
CA TYR A 95 3.81 3.38 11.29
C TYR A 95 3.31 3.71 12.71
N PRO A 96 3.43 2.84 13.72
CA PRO A 96 2.94 3.16 15.06
C PRO A 96 3.70 4.31 15.72
N VAL A 97 5.02 4.44 15.49
CA VAL A 97 5.83 5.45 16.21
C VAL A 97 5.75 6.85 15.57
N VAL A 98 5.44 6.93 14.28
CA VAL A 98 5.37 8.18 13.52
C VAL A 98 3.93 8.60 13.29
N CYS A 99 3.08 7.69 12.81
CA CYS A 99 1.70 8.01 12.43
C CYS A 99 0.73 7.89 13.61
N PHE A 100 0.99 7.00 14.57
CA PHE A 100 0.09 6.71 15.69
C PHE A 100 0.76 6.81 17.08
N PRO A 101 1.58 7.84 17.36
CA PRO A 101 2.42 7.89 18.56
C PRO A 101 1.63 7.95 19.88
N TYR A 102 0.37 8.39 19.83
CA TYR A 102 -0.50 8.56 20.99
C TYR A 102 -1.44 7.38 21.23
N HIS A 103 -1.40 6.37 20.37
CA HIS A 103 -2.23 5.18 20.54
C HIS A 103 -1.77 4.37 21.75
N PRO A 104 -2.66 3.64 22.44
CA PRO A 104 -2.23 2.72 23.49
C PRO A 104 -1.19 1.73 22.97
N PHE A 105 -0.28 1.30 23.85
CA PHE A 105 0.82 0.39 23.50
C PHE A 105 0.37 -0.83 22.69
N GLU A 106 -0.70 -1.50 23.12
CA GLU A 106 -1.22 -2.69 22.44
C GLU A 106 -1.79 -2.40 21.05
N VAL A 107 -2.31 -1.18 20.84
CA VAL A 107 -2.81 -0.74 19.52
C VAL A 107 -1.64 -0.39 18.62
N GLN A 108 -0.58 0.24 19.15
CA GLN A 108 0.67 0.44 18.42
C GLN A 108 1.29 -0.89 17.99
N LEU A 109 1.27 -1.91 18.86
CA LEU A 109 1.73 -3.25 18.52
C LEU A 109 0.85 -3.89 17.45
N TYR A 110 -0.49 -3.80 17.56
CA TYR A 110 -1.41 -4.26 16.52
C TYR A 110 -1.09 -3.63 15.16
N ILE A 111 -0.93 -2.31 15.10
CA ILE A 111 -0.65 -1.58 13.86
C ILE A 111 0.68 -2.03 13.26
N TRP A 112 1.70 -2.26 14.11
CA TRP A 112 2.95 -2.84 13.63
C TRP A 112 2.79 -4.23 13.04
N ILE A 113 2.07 -5.14 13.72
CA ILE A 113 1.81 -6.49 13.20
C ILE A 113 1.12 -6.38 11.84
N TYR A 114 0.11 -5.51 11.76
CA TYR A 114 -0.62 -5.23 10.53
C TYR A 114 0.32 -4.78 9.41
N SER A 115 1.12 -3.76 9.65
CA SER A 115 2.04 -3.23 8.65
C SER A 115 3.07 -4.30 8.27
N TRP A 116 3.75 -4.93 9.23
CA TRP A 116 4.80 -5.91 8.91
C TRP A 116 4.28 -7.10 8.09
N LEU A 117 3.17 -7.73 8.52
CA LEU A 117 2.60 -8.86 7.80
C LEU A 117 1.99 -8.42 6.46
N GLY A 118 1.31 -7.27 6.42
CA GLY A 118 0.70 -6.75 5.19
C GLY A 118 1.73 -6.50 4.09
N LEU A 119 2.88 -5.94 4.43
CA LEU A 119 3.97 -5.70 3.47
C LEU A 119 4.52 -7.02 2.92
N LEU A 120 4.67 -8.05 3.76
CA LEU A 120 5.08 -9.39 3.30
C LEU A 120 4.03 -10.03 2.39
N LEU A 121 2.74 -9.86 2.70
CA LEU A 121 1.65 -10.40 1.89
C LEU A 121 1.58 -9.77 0.49
N ASP A 122 1.98 -8.50 0.34
CA ASP A 122 2.08 -7.85 -0.98
C ASP A 122 3.11 -8.55 -1.87
N ASP A 123 4.24 -8.97 -1.27
CA ASP A 123 5.35 -9.57 -2.01
C ASP A 123 5.18 -11.08 -2.27
N GLU A 124 4.46 -11.79 -1.41
CA GLU A 124 4.42 -13.26 -1.41
C GLU A 124 3.24 -13.87 -2.21
N ALA A 125 2.27 -13.06 -2.65
CA ALA A 125 1.04 -13.55 -3.27
C ALA A 125 1.26 -14.39 -4.54
N ALA A 126 2.27 -14.05 -5.36
CA ALA A 126 2.60 -14.80 -6.57
C ALA A 126 3.18 -16.19 -6.27
N GLU A 127 3.90 -16.34 -5.16
CA GLU A 127 4.51 -17.61 -4.75
C GLU A 127 3.45 -18.54 -4.13
N TYR A 128 2.52 -18.00 -3.34
CA TYR A 128 1.51 -18.76 -2.58
C TYR A 128 0.07 -18.53 -3.10
N LEU A 129 -0.09 -18.32 -4.41
CA LEU A 129 -1.37 -17.92 -5.02
C LEU A 129 -2.56 -18.82 -4.65
N GLU A 130 -2.37 -20.14 -4.59
CA GLU A 130 -3.43 -21.07 -4.22
C GLU A 130 -3.90 -20.86 -2.77
N ASP A 131 -2.96 -20.65 -1.86
CA ASP A 131 -3.26 -20.42 -0.44
C ASP A 131 -3.88 -19.05 -0.20
N PHE A 132 -3.43 -18.02 -0.91
CA PHE A 132 -4.06 -16.70 -0.92
C PHE A 132 -5.51 -16.78 -1.44
N SER A 133 -5.73 -17.54 -2.52
CA SER A 133 -7.06 -17.72 -3.12
C SER A 133 -8.03 -18.43 -2.17
N MET A 134 -7.53 -19.41 -1.41
CA MET A 134 -8.33 -20.20 -0.46
C MET A 134 -8.47 -19.55 0.93
N PHE A 135 -7.75 -18.46 1.20
CA PHE A 135 -7.67 -17.86 2.52
C PHE A 135 -9.05 -17.54 3.10
N HIS A 136 -9.91 -16.88 2.32
CA HIS A 136 -11.21 -16.40 2.78
C HIS A 136 -12.16 -17.55 3.14
N GLU A 137 -12.16 -18.60 2.32
CA GLU A 137 -12.96 -19.80 2.59
C GLU A 137 -12.56 -20.42 3.93
N ARG A 138 -11.25 -20.65 4.11
CA ARG A 138 -10.68 -21.19 5.36
C ARG A 138 -10.95 -20.27 6.55
N PHE A 139 -10.79 -18.97 6.37
CA PHE A 139 -11.03 -17.97 7.42
C PHE A 139 -12.49 -17.99 7.91
N CYS A 140 -13.45 -18.04 6.98
CA CYS A 140 -14.87 -18.15 7.29
C CYS A 140 -15.24 -19.49 7.94
N ALA A 141 -14.54 -20.57 7.60
CA ALA A 141 -14.70 -21.88 8.19
C ALA A 141 -13.98 -22.06 9.54
N ASP A 142 -13.28 -21.04 10.04
CA ASP A 142 -12.38 -21.10 11.20
C ASP A 142 -11.28 -22.16 11.08
N GLU A 143 -10.87 -22.44 9.85
CA GLU A 143 -9.77 -23.37 9.54
C GLU A 143 -8.40 -22.69 9.69
N LYS A 144 -7.39 -23.51 10.01
CA LYS A 144 -6.01 -23.03 10.05
C LYS A 144 -5.52 -22.68 8.65
N GLN A 145 -4.79 -21.57 8.56
CA GLN A 145 -4.07 -21.23 7.35
C GLN A 145 -2.78 -22.05 7.25
N PRO A 146 -2.38 -22.48 6.04
CA PRO A 146 -1.28 -23.43 5.89
C PRO A 146 0.10 -22.81 6.05
N ILE A 147 0.24 -21.49 5.86
CA ILE A 147 1.51 -20.79 6.03
C ILE A 147 1.45 -19.83 7.23
N PRO A 148 2.55 -19.70 8.00
CA PRO A 148 2.58 -18.84 9.19
C PRO A 148 2.17 -17.38 8.94
N LEU A 149 2.54 -16.83 7.78
CA LEU A 149 2.19 -15.46 7.39
C LEU A 149 0.67 -15.26 7.30
N LEU A 150 -0.02 -16.14 6.57
CA LEU A 150 -1.49 -16.12 6.47
C LEU A 150 -2.15 -16.42 7.82
N GLN A 151 -1.59 -17.34 8.62
CA GLN A 151 -2.14 -17.62 9.95
C GLN A 151 -2.05 -16.38 10.85
N GLY A 152 -0.90 -15.69 10.85
CA GLY A 152 -0.73 -14.42 11.57
C GLY A 152 -1.72 -13.35 11.12
N TRP A 153 -2.00 -13.26 9.81
CA TRP A 153 -3.02 -12.34 9.28
C TRP A 153 -4.43 -12.69 9.78
N ALA A 154 -4.81 -13.97 9.72
CA ALA A 154 -6.10 -14.45 10.22
C ALA A 154 -6.28 -14.18 11.73
N ASP A 155 -5.24 -14.42 12.53
CA ASP A 155 -5.26 -14.17 13.97
C ASP A 155 -5.36 -12.67 14.27
N LEU A 156 -4.70 -11.82 13.47
CA LEU A 156 -4.80 -10.37 13.58
C LEU A 156 -6.22 -9.88 13.30
N MET A 157 -6.90 -10.41 12.27
CA MET A 157 -8.29 -10.04 11.96
C MET A 157 -9.25 -10.32 13.11
N LYS A 158 -9.04 -11.43 13.84
CA LYS A 158 -9.80 -11.75 15.05
C LYS A 158 -9.48 -10.80 16.19
N LEU A 159 -8.21 -10.36 16.30
CA LEU A 159 -7.75 -9.45 17.34
C LEU A 159 -8.32 -8.03 17.18
N THR A 160 -8.70 -7.60 15.96
CA THR A 160 -9.23 -6.25 15.67
C THR A 160 -10.36 -5.83 16.62
N PHE A 161 -11.30 -6.73 16.90
CA PHE A 161 -12.47 -6.48 17.76
C PHE A 161 -12.09 -6.11 19.20
N LYS A 162 -10.87 -6.44 19.63
CA LYS A 162 -10.34 -6.03 20.94
C LYS A 162 -10.12 -4.51 21.01
N TYR A 163 -9.71 -3.87 19.92
CA TYR A 163 -9.20 -2.49 19.94
C TYR A 163 -10.11 -1.46 19.28
N TRP A 164 -11.02 -1.88 18.40
CA TRP A 164 -12.00 -1.00 17.76
C TRP A 164 -13.44 -1.34 18.16
N ASP A 165 -14.34 -0.39 17.91
CA ASP A 165 -15.78 -0.62 17.95
C ASP A 165 -16.15 -1.75 16.97
N PRO A 166 -17.13 -2.63 17.26
CA PRO A 166 -17.45 -3.75 16.37
C PRO A 166 -17.76 -3.36 14.93
N LEU A 167 -18.42 -2.22 14.71
CA LEU A 167 -18.73 -1.73 13.36
C LEU A 167 -17.45 -1.27 12.65
N VAL A 168 -16.60 -0.51 13.34
CA VAL A 168 -15.29 -0.07 12.81
C VAL A 168 -14.37 -1.26 12.55
N ALA A 169 -14.34 -2.24 13.46
CA ALA A 169 -13.57 -3.46 13.33
C ALA A 169 -13.99 -4.26 12.10
N ASN A 170 -15.28 -4.33 11.77
CA ASN A 170 -15.75 -4.98 10.55
C ASN A 170 -15.21 -4.31 9.28
N PHE A 171 -15.12 -2.97 9.25
CA PHE A 171 -14.51 -2.27 8.11
C PHE A 171 -13.02 -2.55 7.99
N ILE A 172 -12.28 -2.52 9.11
CA ILE A 172 -10.86 -2.91 9.12
C ILE A 172 -10.70 -4.32 8.55
N VAL A 173 -11.43 -5.30 9.11
CA VAL A 173 -11.35 -6.70 8.66
C VAL A 173 -11.69 -6.81 7.17
N THR A 174 -12.76 -6.17 6.71
CA THR A 174 -13.18 -6.24 5.31
C THR A 174 -12.16 -5.61 4.36
N ALA A 175 -11.58 -4.47 4.72
CA ALA A 175 -10.53 -3.82 3.94
C ALA A 175 -9.28 -4.72 3.85
N SER A 176 -8.89 -5.36 4.95
CA SER A 176 -7.73 -6.26 5.03
C SER A 176 -7.93 -7.59 4.29
N LEU A 177 -9.16 -8.10 4.28
CA LEU A 177 -9.56 -9.25 3.47
C LEU A 177 -9.52 -8.90 1.98
N ASN A 178 -10.06 -7.75 1.60
CA ASN A 178 -9.99 -7.24 0.23
C ASN A 178 -8.55 -7.03 -0.25
N PHE A 179 -7.66 -6.55 0.62
CA PHE A 179 -6.24 -6.41 0.32
C PHE A 179 -5.61 -7.74 -0.08
N LEU A 180 -5.74 -8.76 0.77
CA LEU A 180 -5.22 -10.09 0.47
C LEU A 180 -5.81 -10.65 -0.85
N ASN A 181 -7.11 -10.45 -1.06
CA ASN A 181 -7.78 -10.89 -2.29
C ASN A 181 -7.28 -10.13 -3.53
N SER A 182 -6.88 -8.87 -3.38
CA SER A 182 -6.33 -8.05 -4.46
C SER A 182 -4.92 -8.49 -4.83
N ASN A 183 -4.08 -8.83 -3.84
CA ASN A 183 -2.77 -9.41 -4.12
C ASN A 183 -2.91 -10.75 -4.86
N ALA A 184 -3.91 -11.56 -4.48
CA ALA A 184 -4.25 -12.80 -5.19
C ALA A 184 -4.75 -12.53 -6.62
N LEU A 185 -5.53 -11.48 -6.83
CA LEU A 185 -5.99 -11.04 -8.14
C LEU A 185 -4.82 -10.58 -9.02
N GLU A 186 -3.91 -9.75 -8.50
CA GLU A 186 -2.74 -9.25 -9.24
C GLU A 186 -1.78 -10.38 -9.62
N ALA A 187 -1.66 -11.42 -8.79
CA ALA A 187 -0.85 -12.59 -9.09
C ALA A 187 -1.45 -13.53 -10.16
N ARG A 188 -2.71 -13.34 -10.56
CA ARG A 188 -3.37 -14.19 -11.57
C ARG A 188 -2.93 -13.84 -13.00
N LYS A 189 -2.78 -14.88 -13.81
CA LYS A 189 -2.46 -14.72 -15.26
C LYS A 189 -3.57 -13.96 -15.98
N GLU A 190 -4.81 -14.19 -15.58
CA GLU A 190 -6.00 -13.56 -16.14
C GLU A 190 -5.96 -12.04 -15.96
N PHE A 191 -5.46 -11.57 -14.82
CA PHE A 191 -5.32 -10.14 -14.55
C PHE A 191 -4.36 -9.47 -15.54
N HIS A 192 -3.21 -10.10 -15.81
CA HIS A 192 -2.23 -9.61 -16.79
C HIS A 192 -2.66 -9.79 -18.25
N GLN A 193 -3.70 -10.59 -18.51
CA GLN A 193 -4.22 -10.87 -19.85
C GLN A 193 -5.50 -10.09 -20.17
N ILE A 194 -6.02 -9.30 -19.22
CA ILE A 194 -7.19 -8.44 -19.44
C ILE A 194 -6.91 -7.51 -20.62
N GLU A 195 -7.77 -7.56 -21.62
CA GLU A 195 -7.85 -6.53 -22.64
C GLU A 195 -8.49 -5.29 -22.02
N ARG A 196 -7.66 -4.29 -21.72
CA ARG A 196 -8.14 -3.03 -21.15
C ARG A 196 -9.01 -2.31 -22.17
N THR A 197 -10.16 -1.81 -21.74
CA THR A 197 -11.05 -0.98 -22.56
C THR A 197 -11.32 0.35 -21.87
N LYS A 198 -11.56 1.41 -22.64
CA LYS A 198 -11.88 2.74 -22.10
C LYS A 198 -13.22 2.81 -21.35
N ALA A 199 -14.03 1.74 -21.39
CA ALA A 199 -15.25 1.63 -20.59
C ALA A 199 -14.96 1.38 -19.10
N GLY A 200 -13.79 0.81 -18.77
CA GLY A 200 -13.40 0.47 -17.39
C GLY A 200 -12.73 1.61 -16.61
N ARG A 201 -13.13 2.87 -16.79
CA ARG A 201 -12.40 4.04 -16.23
C ARG A 201 -12.17 3.96 -14.72
N SER A 202 -13.12 3.42 -13.97
CA SER A 202 -13.03 3.26 -12.51
C SER A 202 -12.09 2.14 -12.07
N TRP A 203 -11.56 1.33 -12.99
CA TRP A 203 -10.69 0.19 -12.67
C TRP A 203 -9.40 0.61 -11.95
N ALA A 204 -8.80 1.73 -12.36
CA ALA A 204 -7.60 2.24 -11.71
C ALA A 204 -7.85 2.55 -10.22
N TRP A 205 -8.94 3.25 -9.91
CA TRP A 205 -9.32 3.55 -8.53
C TRP A 205 -9.74 2.31 -7.76
N PHE A 206 -10.51 1.41 -8.40
CA PHE A 206 -10.94 0.17 -7.79
C PHE A 206 -9.74 -0.68 -7.33
N LEU A 207 -8.72 -0.85 -8.17
CA LEU A 207 -7.52 -1.59 -7.74
C LEU A 207 -6.81 -0.86 -6.60
N ARG A 208 -6.57 0.45 -6.77
CA ARG A 208 -5.84 1.27 -5.81
C ARG A 208 -6.47 1.30 -4.40
N GLU A 209 -7.80 1.28 -4.34
CA GLU A 209 -8.54 1.20 -3.09
C GLU A 209 -8.36 -0.16 -2.41
N LYS A 210 -8.30 -1.24 -3.19
CA LYS A 210 -8.28 -2.61 -2.67
C LYS A 210 -6.87 -3.08 -2.34
N ASP A 211 -5.86 -2.75 -3.14
CA ASP A 211 -4.45 -3.10 -2.92
C ASP A 211 -3.74 -2.19 -1.88
N GLY A 212 -4.27 -0.99 -1.64
CA GLY A 212 -3.51 0.04 -0.93
C GLY A 212 -3.83 0.23 0.55
N VAL A 213 -4.79 -0.52 1.11
CA VAL A 213 -5.19 -0.53 2.53
C VAL A 213 -5.42 0.84 3.19
N GLY A 214 -5.67 1.90 2.40
CA GLY A 214 -5.90 3.26 2.91
C GLY A 214 -7.05 3.34 3.90
N GLU A 215 -8.12 2.56 3.64
CA GLU A 215 -9.30 2.49 4.51
C GLU A 215 -8.93 1.92 5.88
N ALA A 216 -8.16 0.84 5.95
CA ALA A 216 -7.74 0.25 7.21
C ALA A 216 -6.94 1.24 8.06
N TYR A 217 -5.98 1.96 7.45
CA TYR A 217 -5.21 2.98 8.14
C TYR A 217 -6.04 4.20 8.56
N ALA A 218 -7.05 4.59 7.78
CA ALA A 218 -8.01 5.62 8.19
C ALA A 218 -8.73 5.23 9.48
N TRP A 219 -9.24 4.00 9.56
CA TRP A 219 -9.89 3.47 10.77
C TRP A 219 -8.93 3.30 11.96
N PHE A 220 -7.65 2.97 11.70
CA PHE A 220 -6.65 2.87 12.76
C PHE A 220 -6.47 4.17 13.54
N THR A 221 -6.78 5.32 12.94
CA THR A 221 -6.74 6.63 13.61
C THR A 221 -7.63 6.70 14.85
N PHE A 222 -8.72 5.93 14.91
CA PHE A 222 -9.79 6.07 15.92
C PHE A 222 -10.03 4.78 16.74
N PRO A 223 -9.07 4.31 17.55
CA PRO A 223 -9.30 3.16 18.43
C PRO A 223 -10.33 3.51 19.51
N LYS A 224 -11.15 2.53 19.92
CA LYS A 224 -12.30 2.79 20.82
C LYS A 224 -11.93 3.33 22.20
N THR A 225 -10.68 3.14 22.63
CA THR A 225 -10.17 3.68 23.89
C THR A 225 -9.91 5.18 23.84
N LEU A 226 -9.65 5.73 22.65
CA LEU A 226 -9.42 7.17 22.43
C LEU A 226 -10.67 7.85 21.85
N CYS A 227 -11.38 7.15 20.96
CA CYS A 227 -12.53 7.68 20.23
C CYS A 227 -13.72 6.70 20.34
N PRO A 228 -14.37 6.60 21.52
CA PRO A 228 -15.46 5.65 21.73
C PRO A 228 -16.75 6.01 20.97
N ASP A 229 -16.96 7.29 20.66
CA ASP A 229 -18.12 7.76 19.89
C ASP A 229 -17.78 7.82 18.40
N ILE A 230 -18.24 6.82 17.66
CA ILE A 230 -17.96 6.71 16.22
C ILE A 230 -18.58 7.85 15.41
N SER A 231 -19.68 8.45 15.89
CA SER A 231 -20.39 9.50 15.14
C SER A 231 -19.55 10.75 14.87
N LEU A 232 -18.45 10.92 15.60
CA LEU A 232 -17.54 12.06 15.49
C LEU A 232 -16.58 11.98 14.30
N PHE A 233 -16.39 10.80 13.70
CA PHE A 233 -15.36 10.61 12.67
C PHE A 233 -15.79 9.81 11.44
N LEU A 234 -16.98 9.18 11.42
CA LEU A 234 -17.41 8.35 10.28
C LEU A 234 -17.31 9.06 8.92
N GLU A 235 -17.70 10.34 8.86
CA GLU A 235 -17.75 11.11 7.61
C GLU A 235 -16.36 11.38 7.03
N VAL A 236 -15.31 11.49 7.86
CA VAL A 236 -13.96 11.85 7.40
C VAL A 236 -13.15 10.64 6.92
N ILE A 237 -13.62 9.41 7.19
CA ILE A 237 -12.88 8.19 6.85
C ILE A 237 -12.60 8.03 5.36
N PRO A 238 -13.58 8.22 4.44
CA PRO A 238 -13.32 8.11 3.00
C PRO A 238 -12.27 9.12 2.54
N ASP A 239 -12.28 10.34 3.09
CA ASP A 239 -11.33 11.39 2.73
C ASP A 239 -9.92 11.06 3.23
N ILE A 240 -9.77 10.58 4.49
CA ILE A 240 -8.48 10.12 5.01
C ILE A 240 -7.95 8.94 4.19
N SER A 241 -8.81 7.97 3.86
CA SER A 241 -8.45 6.80 3.06
C SER A 241 -7.91 7.20 1.69
N MET A 242 -8.64 8.07 0.97
CA MET A 242 -8.23 8.60 -0.33
C MET A 242 -6.94 9.41 -0.21
N TRP A 243 -6.84 10.28 0.79
CA TRP A 243 -5.65 11.11 1.00
C TRP A 243 -4.39 10.27 1.27
N ILE A 244 -4.50 9.23 2.11
CA ILE A 244 -3.41 8.28 2.36
C ILE A 244 -2.97 7.62 1.05
N GLY A 245 -3.94 7.13 0.26
CA GLY A 245 -3.64 6.45 -1.00
C GLY A 245 -2.92 7.34 -2.01
N LEU A 246 -3.53 8.48 -2.30
CA LEU A 246 -3.01 9.45 -3.26
C LEU A 246 -1.65 10.03 -2.85
N THR A 247 -1.48 10.34 -1.56
CA THR A 247 -0.19 10.84 -1.05
C THR A 247 0.90 9.78 -1.17
N ASN A 248 0.58 8.51 -0.93
CA ASN A 248 1.52 7.42 -1.17
C ASN A 248 1.93 7.36 -2.64
N ASP A 249 0.98 7.43 -3.59
CA ASP A 249 1.28 7.42 -5.03
C ASP A 249 2.17 8.61 -5.43
N LEU A 250 1.96 9.80 -4.86
CA LEU A 250 2.82 10.97 -5.12
C LEU A 250 4.25 10.76 -4.59
N LEU A 251 4.38 10.27 -3.35
CA LEU A 251 5.67 10.14 -2.68
C LEU A 251 6.50 8.96 -3.20
N SER A 252 5.87 7.90 -3.70
CA SER A 252 6.55 6.74 -4.29
C SER A 252 6.85 6.89 -5.78
N PHE A 253 6.17 7.80 -6.49
CA PHE A 253 6.26 7.94 -7.95
C PHE A 253 7.71 8.03 -8.48
N TYR A 254 8.58 8.81 -7.83
CA TYR A 254 9.98 8.93 -8.27
C TYR A 254 10.72 7.59 -8.26
N GLU A 255 10.52 6.78 -7.23
CA GLU A 255 11.19 5.49 -7.08
C GLU A 255 10.60 4.45 -8.04
N GLU A 256 9.28 4.46 -8.22
CA GLU A 256 8.57 3.60 -9.19
C GLU A 256 9.02 3.88 -10.64
N GLU A 257 9.08 5.16 -11.04
CA GLU A 257 9.58 5.56 -12.35
C GLU A 257 11.04 5.13 -12.56
N LYS A 258 11.87 5.23 -11.51
CA LYS A 258 13.28 4.78 -11.56
C LYS A 258 13.40 3.27 -11.69
N ALA A 259 12.46 2.52 -11.14
CA ALA A 259 12.37 1.07 -11.28
C ALA A 259 11.70 0.64 -12.61
N GLY A 260 11.13 1.58 -13.38
CA GLY A 260 10.42 1.29 -14.62
C GLY A 260 9.03 0.67 -14.38
N GLU A 261 8.47 0.87 -13.20
CA GLU A 261 7.16 0.36 -12.80
C GLU A 261 6.05 1.18 -13.48
N THR A 262 5.25 0.50 -14.29
CA THR A 262 4.13 1.12 -15.03
C THR A 262 2.76 0.59 -14.59
N HIS A 263 2.75 -0.31 -13.59
CA HIS A 263 1.55 -0.89 -13.00
C HIS A 263 1.21 -0.21 -11.66
N ASN A 264 1.28 1.12 -11.61
CA ASN A 264 0.86 1.93 -10.47
C ASN A 264 -0.41 2.73 -10.78
N TYR A 265 -0.98 3.39 -9.78
CA TYR A 265 -2.22 4.15 -9.95
C TYR A 265 -2.09 5.28 -10.97
N ILE A 266 -1.00 6.03 -10.97
CA ILE A 266 -0.76 7.19 -11.86
C ILE A 266 -0.78 6.75 -13.33
N HIS A 267 0.00 5.73 -13.69
CA HIS A 267 0.01 5.18 -15.05
C HIS A 267 -1.33 4.56 -15.42
N ASN A 268 -1.95 3.83 -14.49
CA ASN A 268 -3.23 3.18 -14.75
C ASN A 268 -4.33 4.21 -15.02
N ARG A 269 -4.44 5.26 -14.20
CA ARG A 269 -5.37 6.38 -14.38
C ARG A 269 -5.07 7.12 -15.69
N GLY A 270 -3.80 7.45 -15.95
CA GLY A 270 -3.40 8.15 -17.18
C GLY A 270 -3.81 7.39 -18.44
N TRP A 271 -3.61 6.07 -18.44
CA TRP A 271 -4.08 5.24 -19.54
C TRP A 271 -5.61 5.26 -19.68
N TYR A 272 -6.41 5.23 -18.61
CA TYR A 272 -7.88 5.28 -18.74
C TYR A 272 -8.43 6.65 -19.14
N GLU A 273 -7.71 7.72 -18.80
CA GLU A 273 -8.11 9.11 -19.03
C GLU A 273 -7.47 9.75 -20.27
N ASP A 274 -6.61 9.03 -20.99
CA ASP A 274 -5.83 9.56 -22.13
C ASP A 274 -4.92 10.74 -21.72
N LYS A 275 -4.30 10.62 -20.54
CA LYS A 275 -3.36 11.60 -19.97
C LYS A 275 -1.99 10.97 -19.77
N ASP A 276 -0.95 11.78 -19.92
CA ASP A 276 0.40 11.35 -19.54
C ASP A 276 0.55 11.31 -18.00
N PRO A 277 1.50 10.52 -17.48
CA PRO A 277 1.70 10.37 -16.04
C PRO A 277 1.98 11.68 -15.29
N GLN A 278 2.65 12.65 -15.91
CA GLN A 278 2.97 13.93 -15.25
C GLN A 278 1.73 14.79 -15.08
N SER A 279 0.84 14.81 -16.08
CA SER A 279 -0.46 15.46 -15.97
C SER A 279 -1.31 14.85 -14.85
N VAL A 280 -1.35 13.52 -14.75
CA VAL A 280 -2.07 12.83 -13.66
C VAL A 280 -1.44 13.12 -12.29
N PHE A 281 -0.11 13.12 -12.20
CA PHE A 281 0.60 13.49 -10.98
C PHE A 281 0.20 14.89 -10.49
N GLY A 282 0.14 15.88 -11.41
CA GLY A 282 -0.31 17.23 -11.08
C GLY A 282 -1.75 17.28 -10.57
N GLU A 283 -2.66 16.53 -11.18
CA GLU A 283 -4.06 16.43 -10.71
C GLU A 283 -4.17 15.80 -9.32
N ILE A 284 -3.41 14.73 -9.07
CA ILE A 284 -3.38 14.09 -7.74
C ILE A 284 -2.82 15.06 -6.69
N LEU A 285 -1.77 15.82 -7.04
CA LEU A 285 -1.23 16.87 -6.17
C LEU A 285 -2.34 17.84 -5.76
N ASP A 286 -3.07 18.39 -6.74
CA ASP A 286 -4.19 19.31 -6.50
C ASP A 286 -5.30 18.65 -5.65
N GLU A 287 -5.66 17.40 -5.93
CA GLU A 287 -6.66 16.65 -5.16
C GLU A 287 -6.25 16.46 -3.69
N THR A 288 -4.95 16.26 -3.41
CA THR A 288 -4.42 16.05 -2.05
C THR A 288 -4.23 17.34 -1.26
N THR A 289 -4.15 18.51 -1.92
CA THR A 289 -3.97 19.82 -1.25
C THR A 289 -5.27 20.61 -1.14
N THR A 290 -6.24 20.41 -2.04
CA THR A 290 -7.53 21.15 -2.03
C THR A 290 -8.66 20.47 -1.27
N LYS A 291 -8.54 19.16 -0.97
CA LYS A 291 -9.56 18.39 -0.21
C LYS A 291 -9.25 18.23 1.28
N THR A 292 -8.18 18.87 1.78
CA THR A 292 -7.90 19.06 3.21
C THR A 292 -8.38 20.42 3.68
#